data_AF-A0A2V7WCJ4-F1
#
_entry.id   AF-A0A2V7WCJ4-F1
#
_cell.length_a   1.000
_cell.length_b   1.000
_cell.length_c   1.000
_cell.angle_alpha   90.00
_cell.angle_beta   90.00
_cell.angle_gamma   90.00
#
_symmetry.space_group_name_H-M   'P 1'
#
loop_
_entity.id
_entity.type
_entity.pdbx_description
1 polymer ?
#
loop_
_entity_poly.entity_id
_entity_poly.type
_entity_poly.pdbx_seq_one_letter_code
_entity_poly.pdbx_strand_id
1 'polypeptide(L)'
;MIAMPVAMFAAPVGKAIGGGSQIEWQLSISGHEKIVLTVSAPDGEVYSKEFAAGTPVTFSAKDLPALVDGEYTYQLTVVPRISSGLKEQLAAARNSGDEAGARAMMKKAGIEPISQTGAFVVANGAILSDREGAERPGGAISTGVAREPGAGKEGTSASATPRPGTPVVNDQVIADDLIVQGSACVGLDCVNNESFGFDTIRLKENNTRIKFDDTSTTSGCPANDWQLTANDSCGGSSKFSIEDITGSKVPFTVTAGAATNSIFVDSTGRVGFRTSTPVLDLHVSTSNTPAIRLEQTNAGGFTAQTWDVAGNEANFFVRDVTGGSRLPFRIRPGAPTSSIDINASGDVGVGTASPSELLHVFSSADANKFIQIEDTSTGTSALAGFRAKNDAGALGQLISHGSGRTTLRYGVSVGNRQELLATGGNGLLIGTLEADDVIIGTNNVNRLQINGTTGAVTVSGNFTVTGTKNFGVPDPADATKAIYFSALEGPEAGTYYRGTAKTINGEVTITMPGAFARITEKERMTVQLTPIGAPGQLYVASRSPEKIVVKTDGSSDIEFDFLVQGVRKGYLDFEVERENTLPK
;
A
#
# COMPACT_ATOMS: atom_id res chain seq x y z
N MET A 1 -28.47 -22.63 -34.36
CA MET A 1 -29.33 -23.80 -34.10
C MET A 1 -28.44 -24.83 -33.42
N ILE A 2 -28.37 -24.79 -32.10
CA ILE A 2 -27.45 -25.56 -31.26
C ILE A 2 -28.35 -26.45 -30.40
N ALA A 3 -28.29 -27.76 -30.64
CA ALA A 3 -29.05 -28.76 -29.90
C ALA A 3 -28.41 -28.95 -28.52
N MET A 4 -29.21 -28.73 -27.47
CA MET A 4 -28.86 -29.06 -26.09
C MET A 4 -29.05 -30.57 -25.83
N PRO A 5 -28.25 -31.17 -24.93
CA PRO A 5 -28.25 -32.60 -24.67
C PRO A 5 -29.45 -33.02 -23.82
N VAL A 6 -30.12 -34.10 -24.22
CA VAL A 6 -31.13 -34.79 -23.42
C VAL A 6 -30.40 -35.66 -22.39
N ALA A 7 -30.62 -35.41 -21.10
CA ALA A 7 -30.18 -36.30 -20.04
C ALA A 7 -30.97 -37.62 -20.12
N MET A 8 -30.28 -38.73 -20.44
CA MET A 8 -30.83 -40.08 -20.30
C MET A 8 -30.89 -40.45 -18.81
N PHE A 9 -32.07 -40.80 -18.33
CA PHE A 9 -32.19 -41.63 -17.13
C PHE A 9 -31.49 -42.97 -17.40
N ALA A 10 -30.65 -43.45 -16.48
CA ALA A 10 -29.93 -44.72 -16.62
C ALA A 10 -30.92 -45.89 -16.73
N ALA A 11 -31.06 -46.46 -17.92
CA ALA A 11 -31.82 -47.68 -18.14
C ALA A 11 -31.14 -48.87 -17.44
N PRO A 12 -31.90 -49.88 -16.93
CA PRO A 12 -31.31 -51.10 -16.37
C PRO A 12 -30.44 -51.81 -17.42
N VAL A 13 -29.30 -52.37 -17.00
CA VAL A 13 -28.37 -53.14 -17.84
C VAL A 13 -29.06 -54.32 -18.52
N GLY A 14 -29.92 -55.03 -17.78
CA GLY A 14 -30.74 -56.12 -18.33
C GLY A 14 -31.84 -56.58 -17.38
N LYS A 15 -32.96 -57.04 -17.94
CA LYS A 15 -34.07 -57.60 -17.16
C LYS A 15 -33.85 -59.10 -16.99
N ALA A 16 -33.93 -59.60 -15.76
CA ALA A 16 -33.87 -61.04 -15.51
C ALA A 16 -35.15 -61.71 -16.02
N ILE A 17 -35.01 -62.80 -16.78
CA ILE A 17 -36.08 -63.59 -17.38
C ILE A 17 -35.79 -65.08 -17.20
N GLY A 18 -36.85 -65.86 -16.98
CA GLY A 18 -36.78 -67.31 -16.83
C GLY A 18 -36.66 -67.79 -15.38
N GLY A 19 -37.08 -69.03 -15.12
CA GLY A 19 -37.07 -69.67 -13.81
C GLY A 19 -37.17 -71.19 -13.94
N GLY A 20 -36.66 -71.92 -12.94
CA GLY A 20 -36.42 -73.36 -12.98
C GLY A 20 -34.95 -73.68 -12.77
N SER A 21 -34.28 -74.27 -13.76
CA SER A 21 -32.85 -74.66 -13.68
C SER A 21 -31.86 -73.59 -14.18
N GLN A 22 -32.35 -72.48 -14.73
CA GLN A 22 -31.54 -71.40 -15.29
C GLN A 22 -32.31 -70.07 -15.29
N ILE A 23 -31.60 -68.97 -15.05
CA ILE A 23 -32.04 -67.60 -15.22
C ILE A 23 -31.16 -66.89 -16.26
N GLU A 24 -31.75 -66.02 -17.08
CA GLU A 24 -31.07 -65.25 -18.12
C GLU A 24 -31.35 -63.76 -17.95
N TRP A 25 -30.38 -62.90 -18.24
CA TRP A 25 -30.59 -61.46 -18.27
C TRP A 25 -30.71 -60.96 -19.71
N GLN A 26 -31.92 -60.52 -20.07
CA GLN A 26 -32.18 -59.87 -21.35
C GLN A 26 -31.62 -58.44 -21.33
N LEU A 27 -30.47 -58.26 -21.98
CA LEU A 27 -29.72 -57.00 -21.95
C LEU A 27 -30.47 -55.89 -22.69
N SER A 28 -30.58 -54.72 -22.05
CA SER A 28 -31.14 -53.50 -22.65
C SER A 28 -30.05 -52.52 -23.12
N ILE A 29 -28.79 -52.97 -23.12
CA ILE A 29 -27.61 -52.17 -23.47
C ILE A 29 -26.90 -52.73 -24.72
N SER A 30 -26.26 -51.84 -25.47
CA SER A 30 -25.41 -52.18 -26.63
C SER A 30 -24.03 -51.50 -26.51
N GLY A 31 -23.05 -51.94 -27.30
CA GLY A 31 -21.72 -51.29 -27.33
C GLY A 31 -20.70 -51.72 -26.26
N HIS A 32 -20.94 -52.83 -25.54
CA HIS A 32 -20.00 -53.40 -24.57
C HIS A 32 -19.02 -54.41 -25.22
N GLU A 33 -17.87 -54.65 -24.57
CA GLU A 33 -16.92 -55.72 -24.91
C GLU A 33 -17.35 -57.05 -24.28
N LYS A 34 -17.71 -57.01 -22.99
CA LYS A 34 -18.21 -58.14 -22.21
C LYS A 34 -19.06 -57.68 -21.03
N ILE A 35 -19.83 -58.59 -20.44
CA ILE A 35 -20.49 -58.41 -19.14
C ILE A 35 -19.92 -59.43 -18.16
N VAL A 36 -19.61 -58.98 -16.95
CA VAL A 36 -19.26 -59.86 -15.84
C VAL A 36 -20.50 -60.01 -14.96
N LEU A 37 -21.00 -61.25 -14.84
CA LEU A 37 -22.03 -61.59 -13.86
C LEU A 37 -21.35 -62.14 -12.62
N THR A 38 -21.64 -61.55 -11.47
CA THR A 38 -21.27 -62.08 -10.15
C THR A 38 -22.55 -62.41 -9.39
N VAL A 39 -22.67 -63.63 -8.87
CA VAL A 39 -23.80 -64.09 -8.06
C VAL A 39 -23.25 -64.54 -6.71
N SER A 40 -23.82 -64.02 -5.63
CA SER A 40 -23.48 -64.40 -4.26
C SER A 40 -24.64 -65.19 -3.65
N ALA A 41 -24.33 -66.41 -3.20
CA ALA A 41 -25.25 -67.33 -2.57
C ALA A 41 -25.41 -67.02 -1.06
N PRO A 42 -26.51 -67.46 -0.42
CA PRO A 42 -26.76 -67.25 1.02
C PRO A 42 -25.70 -67.87 1.93
N ASP A 43 -25.05 -68.95 1.49
CA ASP A 43 -24.00 -69.67 2.22
C ASP A 43 -22.60 -69.07 2.02
N GLY A 44 -22.50 -67.98 1.25
CA GLY A 44 -21.27 -67.25 0.99
C GLY A 44 -20.51 -67.73 -0.25
N GLU A 45 -20.99 -68.75 -0.99
CA GLU A 45 -20.39 -69.10 -2.28
C GLU A 45 -20.61 -67.97 -3.30
N VAL A 46 -19.57 -67.65 -4.07
CA VAL A 46 -19.63 -66.61 -5.10
C VAL A 46 -19.29 -67.22 -6.46
N TYR A 47 -20.23 -67.11 -7.38
CA TYR A 47 -20.03 -67.43 -8.80
C TYR A 47 -19.70 -66.16 -9.57
N SER A 48 -18.69 -66.21 -10.44
CA SER A 48 -18.40 -65.12 -11.37
C SER A 48 -18.08 -65.66 -12.76
N LYS A 49 -18.72 -65.09 -13.79
CA LYS A 49 -18.50 -65.48 -15.19
C LYS A 49 -18.56 -64.28 -16.12
N GLU A 50 -17.68 -64.31 -17.12
CA GLU A 50 -17.62 -63.32 -18.19
C GLU A 50 -18.38 -63.79 -19.43
N PHE A 51 -19.19 -62.90 -20.01
CA PHE A 51 -19.97 -63.12 -21.22
C PHE A 51 -19.53 -62.12 -22.28
N ALA A 52 -18.97 -62.59 -23.39
CA ALA A 52 -18.60 -61.75 -24.52
C ALA A 52 -19.85 -61.12 -25.16
N ALA A 53 -19.71 -59.92 -25.73
CA ALA A 53 -20.82 -59.23 -26.40
C ALA A 53 -21.56 -60.13 -27.41
N GLY A 54 -22.90 -60.17 -27.31
CA GLY A 54 -23.76 -61.03 -28.14
C GLY A 54 -23.99 -62.44 -27.57
N THR A 55 -23.38 -62.79 -26.43
CA THR A 55 -23.67 -64.05 -25.71
C THR A 55 -24.76 -63.84 -24.66
N PRO A 56 -25.76 -64.72 -24.54
CA PRO A 56 -26.75 -64.66 -23.46
C PRO A 56 -26.09 -64.72 -22.08
N VAL A 57 -26.39 -63.75 -21.21
CA VAL A 57 -25.89 -63.72 -19.83
C VAL A 57 -26.78 -64.62 -19.00
N THR A 58 -26.24 -65.73 -18.51
CA THR A 58 -27.03 -66.82 -17.90
C THR A 58 -26.39 -67.32 -16.62
N PHE A 59 -27.23 -67.77 -15.68
CA PHE A 59 -26.81 -68.50 -14.49
C PHE A 59 -27.66 -69.77 -14.37
N SER A 60 -27.02 -70.92 -14.28
CA SER A 60 -27.68 -72.21 -14.10
C SER A 60 -27.43 -72.79 -12.71
N ALA A 61 -28.38 -73.59 -12.22
CA ALA A 61 -28.24 -74.36 -10.97
C ALA A 61 -26.98 -75.25 -10.91
N LYS A 62 -26.36 -75.55 -12.07
CA LYS A 62 -25.13 -76.35 -12.17
C LYS A 62 -23.83 -75.53 -12.13
N ASP A 63 -23.94 -74.20 -12.14
CA ASP A 63 -22.80 -73.30 -12.10
C ASP A 63 -22.20 -73.19 -10.68
N LEU A 64 -22.93 -73.69 -9.67
CA LEU A 64 -22.46 -73.85 -8.29
C LEU A 64 -22.33 -75.35 -7.93
N PRO A 65 -21.38 -75.71 -7.05
CA PRO A 65 -21.24 -77.06 -6.49
C PRO A 65 -22.52 -77.61 -5.83
N ALA A 66 -23.28 -76.73 -5.17
CA ALA A 66 -24.59 -77.05 -4.60
C ALA A 66 -25.50 -75.81 -4.70
N LEU A 67 -26.78 -76.02 -5.03
CA LEU A 67 -27.77 -74.96 -5.01
C LEU A 67 -28.52 -74.98 -3.68
N VAL A 68 -28.25 -74.01 -2.81
CA VAL A 68 -28.91 -73.86 -1.51
C VAL A 68 -30.16 -72.99 -1.66
N ASP A 69 -31.24 -73.33 -0.95
CA ASP A 69 -32.45 -72.51 -0.90
C ASP A 69 -32.18 -71.18 -0.14
N GLY A 70 -32.67 -70.07 -0.68
CA GLY A 70 -32.48 -68.73 -0.11
C GLY A 70 -32.39 -67.62 -1.15
N GLU A 71 -32.11 -66.40 -0.70
CA GLU A 71 -31.95 -65.23 -1.56
C GLU A 71 -30.53 -65.10 -2.09
N TYR A 72 -30.39 -65.04 -3.41
CA TYR A 72 -29.13 -64.81 -4.11
C TYR A 72 -29.10 -63.36 -4.57
N THR A 73 -27.96 -62.70 -4.38
CA THR A 73 -27.72 -61.37 -4.94
C THR A 73 -26.86 -61.47 -6.18
N TYR A 74 -27.10 -60.61 -7.17
CA TYR A 74 -26.29 -60.55 -8.38
C TYR A 74 -25.80 -59.13 -8.68
N GLN A 75 -24.68 -59.05 -9.37
CA GLN A 75 -24.15 -57.83 -9.97
C GLN A 75 -23.78 -58.11 -11.43
N LEU A 76 -24.32 -57.29 -12.35
CA LEU A 76 -23.89 -57.19 -13.73
C LEU A 76 -22.95 -56.00 -13.87
N THR A 77 -21.68 -56.25 -14.16
CA THR A 77 -20.69 -55.21 -14.46
C THR A 77 -20.44 -55.14 -15.95
N VAL A 78 -20.71 -53.98 -16.56
CA VAL A 78 -20.54 -53.77 -17.99
C VAL A 78 -19.10 -53.37 -18.25
N VAL A 79 -18.41 -54.11 -19.13
CA VAL A 79 -17.09 -53.72 -19.63
C VAL A 79 -17.30 -53.07 -21.00
N PRO A 80 -17.14 -51.74 -21.12
CA PRO A 80 -17.40 -51.02 -22.37
C PRO A 80 -16.35 -51.39 -23.43
N ARG A 81 -16.74 -51.37 -24.71
CA ARG A 81 -15.79 -51.55 -25.81
C ARG A 81 -15.02 -50.25 -26.02
N ILE A 82 -13.72 -50.29 -25.79
CA ILE A 82 -12.83 -49.12 -25.92
C ILE A 82 -11.86 -49.27 -27.10
N SER A 83 -11.34 -48.14 -27.58
CA SER A 83 -10.34 -48.13 -28.66
C SER A 83 -9.02 -48.78 -28.20
N SER A 84 -8.26 -49.35 -29.14
CA SER A 84 -6.96 -49.98 -28.86
C SER A 84 -5.98 -49.02 -28.16
N GLY A 85 -5.95 -47.75 -28.58
CA GLY A 85 -5.12 -46.72 -27.95
C GLY A 85 -5.50 -46.42 -26.49
N LEU A 86 -6.80 -46.42 -26.15
CA LEU A 86 -7.24 -46.24 -24.76
C LEU A 86 -6.96 -47.49 -23.91
N LYS A 87 -7.05 -48.68 -24.52
CA LYS A 87 -6.73 -49.95 -23.86
C LYS A 87 -5.26 -50.04 -23.44
N GLU A 88 -4.34 -49.58 -24.29
CA GLU A 88 -2.90 -49.49 -23.96
C GLU A 88 -2.62 -48.49 -22.84
N GLN A 89 -3.25 -47.31 -22.87
CA GLN A 89 -3.09 -46.28 -21.83
C GLN A 89 -3.61 -46.76 -20.47
N LEU A 90 -4.75 -47.44 -20.44
CA LEU A 90 -5.31 -48.01 -19.22
C LEU A 90 -4.48 -49.19 -18.68
N ALA A 91 -3.89 -50.00 -19.57
CA ALA A 91 -2.99 -51.09 -19.17
C ALA A 91 -1.69 -50.54 -18.57
N ALA A 92 -1.13 -49.47 -19.15
CA ALA A 92 0.05 -48.80 -18.61
C ALA A 92 -0.23 -48.21 -17.22
N ALA A 93 -1.36 -47.52 -17.04
CA ALA A 93 -1.76 -46.94 -15.75
C ALA A 93 -1.96 -48.00 -14.65
N ARG A 94 -2.55 -49.15 -14.99
CA ARG A 94 -2.73 -50.27 -14.05
C ARG A 94 -1.40 -50.93 -13.69
N ASN A 95 -0.49 -51.09 -14.66
CA ASN A 95 0.84 -51.64 -14.40
C ASN A 95 1.71 -50.72 -13.53
N SER A 96 1.44 -49.42 -13.51
CA SER A 96 2.10 -48.44 -12.63
C SER A 96 1.37 -48.21 -11.30
N GLY A 97 0.26 -48.91 -11.03
CA GLY A 97 -0.56 -48.72 -9.82
C GLY A 97 -1.30 -47.38 -9.75
N ASP A 98 -1.42 -46.66 -10.88
CA ASP A 98 -2.07 -45.35 -10.97
C ASP A 98 -3.58 -45.49 -11.22
N GLU A 99 -4.28 -45.94 -10.18
CA GLU A 99 -5.74 -46.08 -10.16
C GLU A 99 -6.48 -44.75 -10.40
N ALA A 100 -5.91 -43.63 -9.93
CA ALA A 100 -6.48 -42.30 -10.10
C ALA A 100 -6.37 -41.81 -11.55
N GLY A 101 -5.21 -42.00 -12.18
CA GLY A 101 -4.99 -41.69 -13.59
C GLY A 101 -5.86 -42.54 -14.51
N ALA A 102 -6.03 -43.83 -14.21
CA ALA A 102 -6.95 -44.70 -14.96
C ALA A 102 -8.40 -44.20 -14.90
N ARG A 103 -8.88 -43.75 -13.73
CA ARG A 103 -10.23 -43.16 -13.57
C ARG A 103 -10.38 -41.84 -14.31
N ALA A 104 -9.36 -40.98 -14.29
CA ALA A 104 -9.38 -39.72 -15.03
C ALA A 104 -9.42 -39.93 -16.55
N MET A 105 -8.68 -40.92 -17.06
CA MET A 105 -8.70 -41.29 -18.48
C MET A 105 -10.06 -41.83 -18.93
N MET A 106 -10.70 -42.68 -18.12
CA MET A 106 -12.08 -43.16 -18.36
C MET A 106 -13.08 -41.99 -18.40
N LYS A 107 -13.01 -41.07 -17.44
CA LYS A 107 -13.91 -39.89 -17.36
C LYS A 107 -13.74 -38.95 -18.56
N LYS A 108 -12.50 -38.73 -19.01
CA LYS A 108 -12.21 -37.90 -20.19
C LYS A 108 -12.69 -38.54 -21.49
N ALA A 109 -12.73 -39.87 -21.55
CA ALA A 109 -13.28 -40.63 -22.67
C ALA A 109 -14.82 -40.76 -22.63
N GLY A 110 -15.50 -40.18 -21.62
CA GLY A 110 -16.95 -40.29 -21.44
C GLY A 110 -17.41 -41.70 -21.04
N ILE A 111 -16.53 -42.48 -20.43
CA ILE A 111 -16.78 -43.87 -20.04
C ILE A 111 -17.03 -43.90 -18.53
N GLU A 112 -18.27 -44.12 -18.13
CA GLU A 112 -18.65 -44.34 -16.74
C GLU A 112 -18.83 -45.85 -16.46
N PRO A 113 -18.45 -46.36 -15.27
CA PRO A 113 -18.71 -47.74 -14.90
C PRO A 113 -20.23 -47.97 -14.79
N ILE A 114 -20.78 -48.77 -15.70
CA ILE A 114 -22.19 -49.15 -15.65
C ILE A 114 -22.27 -50.49 -14.92
N SER A 115 -23.02 -50.53 -13.82
CA SER A 115 -23.36 -51.77 -13.14
C SER A 115 -24.81 -51.79 -12.68
N GLN A 116 -25.41 -52.97 -12.68
CA GLN A 116 -26.73 -53.23 -12.12
C GLN A 116 -26.61 -54.31 -11.05
N THR A 117 -27.27 -54.13 -9.91
CA THR A 117 -27.45 -55.17 -8.89
C THR A 117 -28.91 -55.58 -8.78
N GLY A 118 -29.16 -56.77 -8.26
CA GLY A 118 -30.51 -57.24 -7.93
C GLY A 118 -30.47 -58.57 -7.17
N ALA A 119 -31.64 -59.18 -6.95
CA ALA A 119 -31.74 -60.45 -6.24
C ALA A 119 -32.73 -61.41 -6.93
N PHE A 120 -32.58 -62.70 -6.67
CA PHE A 120 -33.55 -63.75 -7.01
C PHE A 120 -33.56 -64.81 -5.90
N VAL A 121 -34.64 -65.60 -5.82
CA VAL A 121 -34.79 -66.61 -4.77
C VAL A 121 -34.67 -68.00 -5.35
N VAL A 122 -33.96 -68.89 -4.67
CA VAL A 122 -34.03 -70.34 -4.90
C VAL A 122 -34.92 -70.95 -3.82
N ALA A 123 -35.92 -71.72 -4.23
CA ALA A 123 -36.77 -72.48 -3.33
C ALA A 123 -37.02 -73.90 -3.88
N ASN A 124 -36.84 -74.92 -3.04
CA ASN A 124 -36.92 -76.33 -3.38
C ASN A 124 -36.04 -76.71 -4.60
N GLY A 125 -34.84 -76.14 -4.69
CA GLY A 125 -33.90 -76.42 -5.78
C GLY A 125 -34.28 -75.82 -7.16
N ALA A 126 -35.23 -74.87 -7.20
CA ALA A 126 -35.62 -74.14 -8.40
C ALA A 126 -35.42 -72.63 -8.24
N ILE A 127 -34.88 -71.98 -9.27
CA ILE A 127 -34.71 -70.52 -9.34
C ILE A 127 -36.06 -69.86 -9.66
N LEU A 128 -36.46 -68.89 -8.84
CA LEU A 128 -37.68 -68.10 -9.01
C LEU A 128 -37.31 -66.68 -9.48
N SER A 129 -37.59 -66.35 -10.75
CA SER A 129 -37.66 -64.96 -11.21
C SER A 129 -39.03 -64.36 -10.86
N ASP A 130 -39.07 -63.05 -10.66
CA ASP A 130 -40.23 -62.26 -10.21
C ASP A 130 -41.61 -62.73 -10.75
N ARG A 131 -42.55 -62.99 -9.83
CA ARG A 131 -43.98 -63.13 -10.14
C ARG A 131 -44.66 -61.76 -10.00
N GLU A 132 -45.17 -61.22 -11.11
CA GLU A 132 -46.25 -60.24 -11.09
C GLU A 132 -47.51 -60.85 -10.43
N GLY A 133 -48.12 -60.09 -9.52
CA GLY A 133 -49.56 -60.14 -9.20
C GLY A 133 -50.10 -61.37 -8.47
N ALA A 134 -50.30 -61.26 -7.15
CA ALA A 134 -51.28 -62.09 -6.44
C ALA A 134 -51.99 -61.27 -5.35
N GLU A 135 -53.17 -60.75 -5.70
CA GLU A 135 -54.20 -60.37 -4.75
C GLU A 135 -54.66 -61.58 -3.93
N ARG A 136 -54.94 -61.36 -2.64
CA ARG A 136 -56.05 -62.04 -1.95
C ARG A 136 -56.48 -61.29 -0.68
N PRO A 137 -57.77 -60.90 -0.56
CA PRO A 137 -58.33 -60.29 0.65
C PRO A 137 -59.08 -61.31 1.54
N GLY A 138 -59.20 -60.95 2.83
CA GLY A 138 -60.39 -61.24 3.65
C GLY A 138 -60.23 -62.21 4.82
N GLY A 139 -60.59 -61.76 6.03
CA GLY A 139 -60.99 -62.64 7.12
C GLY A 139 -60.70 -62.13 8.53
N ALA A 140 -61.66 -61.42 9.13
CA ALA A 140 -61.69 -61.01 10.53
C ALA A 140 -61.65 -62.18 11.53
N ILE A 141 -61.29 -61.91 12.80
CA ILE A 141 -62.11 -62.15 14.01
C ILE A 141 -61.35 -61.68 15.27
N SER A 142 -62.15 -61.24 16.25
CA SER A 142 -61.83 -60.49 17.46
C SER A 142 -61.27 -61.30 18.65
N THR A 143 -61.21 -60.61 19.80
CA THR A 143 -60.97 -61.04 21.21
C THR A 143 -59.51 -60.94 21.63
N GLY A 144 -59.13 -60.39 22.79
CA GLY A 144 -59.86 -59.83 23.90
C GLY A 144 -58.94 -59.82 25.14
N VAL A 145 -58.98 -58.71 25.90
CA VAL A 145 -58.87 -58.66 27.37
C VAL A 145 -57.51 -58.94 28.06
N ALA A 146 -56.97 -57.83 28.58
CA ALA A 146 -56.38 -57.58 29.92
C ALA A 146 -55.14 -58.35 30.43
N ARG A 147 -54.11 -57.58 30.83
CA ARG A 147 -53.82 -57.26 32.24
C ARG A 147 -52.67 -56.25 32.41
N GLU A 148 -52.93 -55.25 33.22
CA GLU A 148 -52.02 -54.35 33.95
C GLU A 148 -51.09 -55.10 34.95
N PRO A 149 -50.12 -54.48 35.69
CA PRO A 149 -50.16 -53.12 36.25
C PRO A 149 -48.84 -52.31 36.39
N GLY A 150 -49.01 -51.01 36.70
CA GLY A 150 -48.27 -50.41 37.81
C GLY A 150 -47.64 -49.03 37.57
N ALA A 151 -48.32 -47.97 38.02
CA ALA A 151 -47.79 -46.98 38.98
C ALA A 151 -48.79 -45.82 39.13
N GLY A 152 -49.45 -45.77 40.29
CA GLY A 152 -50.35 -44.67 40.65
C GLY A 152 -49.60 -43.44 41.14
N LYS A 153 -50.24 -42.27 40.97
CA LYS A 153 -50.44 -41.25 42.02
C LYS A 153 -51.75 -40.50 41.74
N GLU A 154 -52.67 -40.57 42.71
CA GLU A 154 -53.87 -39.74 42.89
C GLU A 154 -53.49 -38.25 42.97
N GLY A 155 -54.32 -37.23 42.69
CA GLY A 155 -55.75 -37.06 42.45
C GLY A 155 -56.04 -35.56 42.68
N THR A 156 -56.79 -34.87 41.83
CA THR A 156 -58.15 -34.41 42.14
C THR A 156 -58.82 -33.81 40.90
N SER A 157 -60.15 -33.83 40.94
CA SER A 157 -61.14 -33.88 39.87
C SER A 157 -61.36 -32.62 39.01
N ALA A 158 -61.62 -32.82 37.72
CA ALA A 158 -62.85 -32.36 37.07
C ALA A 158 -63.12 -33.15 35.77
N SER A 159 -64.27 -33.80 35.73
CA SER A 159 -64.85 -34.43 34.54
C SER A 159 -65.22 -33.36 33.51
N ALA A 160 -64.61 -33.42 32.32
CA ALA A 160 -65.17 -32.84 31.11
C ALA A 160 -65.14 -33.90 30.01
N THR A 161 -66.33 -34.28 29.56
CA THR A 161 -66.58 -35.07 28.36
C THR A 161 -65.84 -34.49 27.15
N PRO A 162 -65.22 -35.30 26.26
CA PRO A 162 -64.69 -34.78 25.02
C PRO A 162 -65.85 -34.32 24.14
N ARG A 163 -65.88 -33.02 23.86
CA ARG A 163 -66.72 -32.44 22.81
C ARG A 163 -66.33 -33.09 21.47
N PRO A 164 -67.26 -33.59 20.64
CA PRO A 164 -66.94 -33.99 19.28
C PRO A 164 -66.55 -32.73 18.50
N GLY A 165 -65.30 -32.68 18.02
CA GLY A 165 -64.81 -31.56 17.22
C GLY A 165 -63.38 -31.07 17.53
N THR A 166 -62.59 -31.77 18.34
CA THR A 166 -61.15 -31.47 18.42
C THR A 166 -60.49 -31.95 17.12
N PRO A 167 -59.85 -31.08 16.31
CA PRO A 167 -59.04 -31.52 15.19
C PRO A 167 -57.98 -32.49 15.72
N VAL A 168 -57.97 -33.71 15.22
CA VAL A 168 -56.83 -34.59 15.40
C VAL A 168 -55.73 -34.00 14.53
N VAL A 169 -54.67 -33.49 15.14
CA VAL A 169 -53.47 -33.08 14.42
C VAL A 169 -52.78 -34.36 13.98
N ASN A 170 -53.02 -34.76 12.74
CA ASN A 170 -52.35 -35.91 12.15
C ASN A 170 -51.00 -35.43 11.60
N ASP A 171 -49.95 -35.55 12.41
CA ASP A 171 -48.60 -35.32 11.94
C ASP A 171 -48.15 -36.50 11.07
N GLN A 172 -47.60 -36.20 9.89
CA GLN A 172 -46.91 -37.20 9.09
C GLN A 172 -45.45 -37.23 9.52
N VAL A 173 -45.08 -38.27 10.28
CA VAL A 173 -43.69 -38.56 10.61
C VAL A 173 -43.17 -39.58 9.61
N ILE A 174 -42.26 -39.14 8.73
CA ILE A 174 -41.52 -40.03 7.85
C ILE A 174 -40.22 -40.37 8.58
N ALA A 175 -40.11 -41.59 9.10
CA ALA A 175 -38.97 -42.03 9.92
C ALA A 175 -37.71 -42.39 9.09
N ASP A 176 -37.77 -42.16 7.78
CA ASP A 176 -36.73 -42.45 6.79
C ASP A 176 -36.68 -41.32 5.74
N ASP A 177 -35.83 -41.46 4.72
CA ASP A 177 -35.67 -40.50 3.65
C ASP A 177 -37.00 -40.20 2.91
N LEU A 178 -37.37 -38.91 2.85
CA LEU A 178 -38.47 -38.45 2.02
C LEU A 178 -37.96 -38.07 0.63
N ILE A 179 -38.21 -38.93 -0.37
CA ILE A 179 -37.92 -38.64 -1.77
C ILE A 179 -39.21 -38.17 -2.47
N VAL A 180 -39.24 -36.89 -2.85
CA VAL A 180 -40.32 -36.33 -3.66
C VAL A 180 -39.87 -36.26 -5.12
N GLN A 181 -40.48 -37.08 -5.99
CA GLN A 181 -40.28 -36.96 -7.44
C GLN A 181 -41.26 -35.92 -7.99
N GLY A 182 -40.74 -34.79 -8.47
CA GLY A 182 -41.53 -33.65 -8.96
C GLY A 182 -41.32 -32.42 -8.09
N SER A 183 -42.39 -31.91 -7.48
CA SER A 183 -42.38 -30.67 -6.70
C SER A 183 -43.08 -30.82 -5.35
N ALA A 184 -42.62 -30.07 -4.35
CA ALA A 184 -43.25 -29.97 -3.02
C ALA A 184 -43.75 -28.54 -2.74
N CYS A 185 -44.95 -28.41 -2.17
CA CYS A 185 -45.44 -27.16 -1.60
C CYS A 185 -45.50 -27.29 -0.08
N VAL A 186 -44.91 -26.32 0.64
CA VAL A 186 -44.89 -26.29 2.11
C VAL A 186 -45.44 -24.94 2.60
N GLY A 187 -46.42 -24.98 3.50
CA GLY A 187 -47.04 -23.80 4.11
C GLY A 187 -48.57 -23.81 4.01
N LEU A 188 -49.21 -22.91 4.77
CA LEU A 188 -50.67 -22.86 4.93
C LEU A 188 -51.43 -22.48 3.65
N ASP A 189 -50.75 -21.82 2.70
CA ASP A 189 -51.35 -21.33 1.46
C ASP A 189 -51.14 -22.27 0.26
N CYS A 190 -50.65 -23.49 0.50
CA CYS A 190 -50.57 -24.55 -0.50
C CYS A 190 -51.98 -25.07 -0.86
N VAL A 191 -52.22 -25.33 -2.15
CA VAL A 191 -53.54 -25.78 -2.63
C VAL A 191 -53.48 -27.13 -3.34
N ASN A 192 -54.60 -27.86 -3.33
CA ASN A 192 -54.71 -29.12 -4.06
C ASN A 192 -54.65 -28.88 -5.58
N ASN A 193 -53.95 -29.76 -6.30
CA ASN A 193 -53.70 -29.64 -7.75
C ASN A 193 -52.97 -28.35 -8.17
N GLU A 194 -52.06 -27.83 -7.34
CA GLU A 194 -51.26 -26.65 -7.69
C GLU A 194 -50.35 -26.90 -8.90
N SER A 195 -50.22 -25.89 -9.77
CA SER A 195 -49.25 -25.90 -10.87
C SER A 195 -47.92 -25.32 -10.42
N PHE A 196 -46.87 -26.12 -10.52
CA PHE A 196 -45.52 -25.77 -10.04
C PHE A 196 -44.63 -25.12 -11.09
N GLY A 197 -44.92 -25.29 -12.38
CA GLY A 197 -44.03 -24.82 -13.44
C GLY A 197 -42.63 -25.45 -13.30
N PHE A 198 -41.63 -24.63 -13.01
CA PHE A 198 -40.24 -25.07 -12.80
C PHE A 198 -39.83 -25.10 -11.31
N ASP A 199 -40.72 -24.77 -10.38
CA ASP A 199 -40.38 -24.77 -8.96
C ASP A 199 -40.27 -26.21 -8.44
N THR A 200 -39.10 -26.58 -7.93
CA THR A 200 -38.91 -27.86 -7.23
C THR A 200 -39.49 -27.82 -5.81
N ILE A 201 -39.34 -26.70 -5.10
CA ILE A 201 -39.91 -26.46 -3.77
C ILE A 201 -40.54 -25.07 -3.76
N ARG A 202 -41.79 -24.98 -3.30
CA ARG A 202 -42.51 -23.72 -3.11
C ARG A 202 -42.92 -23.55 -1.65
N LEU A 203 -42.48 -22.47 -1.01
CA LEU A 203 -42.91 -22.08 0.33
C LEU A 203 -44.04 -21.05 0.22
N LYS A 204 -45.20 -21.30 0.83
CA LYS A 204 -46.38 -20.43 0.70
C LYS A 204 -47.06 -20.17 2.03
N GLU A 205 -46.82 -18.99 2.57
CA GLU A 205 -47.50 -18.40 3.71
C GLU A 205 -47.02 -16.94 3.90
N ASN A 206 -47.55 -16.25 4.91
CA ASN A 206 -47.15 -14.88 5.22
C ASN A 206 -45.70 -14.76 5.72
N ASN A 207 -45.09 -15.84 6.23
CA ASN A 207 -43.75 -15.88 6.81
C ASN A 207 -42.94 -17.08 6.32
N THR A 208 -42.32 -16.97 5.15
CA THR A 208 -41.57 -18.10 4.55
C THR A 208 -40.15 -18.18 5.11
N ARG A 209 -39.76 -19.35 5.64
CA ARG A 209 -38.46 -19.59 6.28
C ARG A 209 -37.96 -21.00 6.02
N ILE A 210 -36.63 -21.16 5.98
CA ILE A 210 -35.97 -22.46 6.12
C ILE A 210 -35.08 -22.37 7.36
N LYS A 211 -35.46 -23.05 8.45
CA LYS A 211 -34.67 -23.09 9.69
C LYS A 211 -33.79 -24.33 9.69
N PHE A 212 -32.51 -24.14 9.99
CA PHE A 212 -31.56 -25.19 10.36
C PHE A 212 -31.48 -25.18 11.89
N ASP A 213 -32.21 -26.10 12.51
CA ASP A 213 -32.28 -26.28 13.97
C ASP A 213 -31.28 -27.36 14.36
N ASP A 214 -30.14 -26.96 14.92
CA ASP A 214 -29.07 -27.87 15.30
C ASP A 214 -29.32 -28.42 16.70
N THR A 215 -29.60 -29.73 16.78
CA THR A 215 -29.91 -30.44 18.03
C THR A 215 -28.69 -31.15 18.62
N SER A 216 -27.49 -30.93 18.06
CA SER A 216 -26.26 -31.58 18.50
C SER A 216 -25.93 -31.17 19.94
N THR A 217 -25.78 -32.17 20.81
CA THR A 217 -25.40 -31.97 22.22
C THR A 217 -23.99 -32.49 22.54
N THR A 218 -23.34 -33.14 21.57
CA THR A 218 -21.99 -33.70 21.71
C THR A 218 -20.95 -32.57 21.74
N SER A 219 -20.06 -32.61 22.74
CA SER A 219 -18.95 -31.66 22.84
C SER A 219 -18.06 -31.71 21.59
N GLY A 220 -17.78 -30.55 21.00
CA GLY A 220 -16.97 -30.40 19.79
C GLY A 220 -17.77 -30.34 18.48
N CYS A 221 -19.07 -30.63 18.51
CA CYS A 221 -19.95 -30.36 17.37
C CYS A 221 -20.27 -28.86 17.27
N PRO A 222 -20.34 -28.29 16.05
CA PRO A 222 -21.06 -27.04 15.83
C PRO A 222 -22.50 -27.15 16.35
N ALA A 223 -23.08 -26.04 16.84
CA ALA A 223 -24.41 -26.01 17.45
C ALA A 223 -25.15 -24.68 17.19
N ASN A 224 -24.79 -23.97 16.12
CA ASN A 224 -25.45 -22.72 15.77
C ASN A 224 -26.66 -22.99 14.88
N ASP A 225 -27.81 -22.45 15.27
CA ASP A 225 -29.01 -22.45 14.45
C ASP A 225 -28.94 -21.34 13.42
N TRP A 226 -29.23 -21.70 12.17
CA TRP A 226 -29.27 -20.75 11.05
C TRP A 226 -30.66 -20.70 10.43
N GLN A 227 -30.97 -19.61 9.75
CA GLN A 227 -32.21 -19.48 8.99
C GLN A 227 -31.99 -18.74 7.66
N LEU A 228 -32.63 -19.24 6.60
CA LEU A 228 -32.87 -18.46 5.39
C LEU A 228 -34.25 -17.81 5.49
N THR A 229 -34.26 -16.49 5.34
CA THR A 229 -35.47 -15.67 5.50
C THR A 229 -35.77 -14.94 4.21
N ALA A 230 -36.97 -15.16 3.67
CA ALA A 230 -37.55 -14.32 2.63
C ALA A 230 -38.66 -13.44 3.23
N ASN A 231 -38.43 -12.12 3.19
CA ASN A 231 -39.24 -11.04 3.77
C ASN A 231 -39.41 -11.12 5.29
N ASP A 232 -39.51 -9.96 5.94
CA ASP A 232 -40.01 -9.89 7.32
C ASP A 232 -41.53 -10.17 7.37
N SER A 233 -42.08 -10.31 8.58
CA SER A 233 -43.53 -10.42 8.79
C SER A 233 -44.28 -9.15 8.35
N CYS A 234 -45.61 -9.22 8.30
CA CYS A 234 -46.48 -8.12 7.86
C CYS A 234 -46.09 -6.78 8.50
N GLY A 235 -45.64 -5.83 7.68
CA GLY A 235 -45.18 -4.49 8.11
C GLY A 235 -43.65 -4.33 8.23
N GLY A 236 -42.87 -5.38 8.00
CA GLY A 236 -41.40 -5.33 7.97
C GLY A 236 -40.79 -5.15 6.58
N SER A 237 -39.49 -5.43 6.42
CA SER A 237 -38.75 -5.21 5.17
C SER A 237 -38.92 -6.34 4.16
N SER A 238 -39.03 -5.99 2.87
CA SER A 238 -38.89 -6.94 1.77
C SER A 238 -37.41 -7.24 1.51
N LYS A 239 -36.96 -8.47 1.74
CA LYS A 239 -35.54 -8.85 1.72
C LYS A 239 -35.31 -10.35 1.59
N PHE A 240 -34.07 -10.74 1.35
CA PHE A 240 -33.56 -12.08 1.59
C PHE A 240 -32.36 -12.02 2.55
N SER A 241 -32.35 -12.84 3.59
CA SER A 241 -31.35 -12.80 4.66
C SER A 241 -30.84 -14.19 5.05
N ILE A 242 -29.57 -14.24 5.46
CA ILE A 242 -28.97 -15.37 6.20
C ILE A 242 -28.86 -14.90 7.65
N GLU A 243 -29.49 -15.64 8.55
CA GLU A 243 -29.63 -15.26 9.97
C GLU A 243 -29.02 -16.32 10.88
N ASP A 244 -28.20 -15.88 11.83
CA ASP A 244 -27.73 -16.66 12.98
C ASP A 244 -28.75 -16.48 14.11
N ILE A 245 -29.58 -17.51 14.29
CA ILE A 245 -30.69 -17.48 15.24
C ILE A 245 -30.16 -17.59 16.67
N THR A 246 -29.19 -18.49 16.91
CA THR A 246 -28.55 -18.66 18.22
C THR A 246 -27.89 -17.35 18.69
N GLY A 247 -27.13 -16.70 17.80
CA GLY A 247 -26.42 -15.45 18.09
C GLY A 247 -27.27 -14.19 17.97
N SER A 248 -28.52 -14.29 17.49
CA SER A 248 -29.38 -13.16 17.13
C SER A 248 -28.68 -12.15 16.22
N LYS A 249 -28.02 -12.66 15.16
CA LYS A 249 -27.29 -11.84 14.16
C LYS A 249 -27.85 -12.06 12.77
N VAL A 250 -27.68 -11.06 11.91
CA VAL A 250 -28.00 -11.15 10.49
C VAL A 250 -26.75 -10.78 9.69
N PRO A 251 -25.86 -11.74 9.41
CA PRO A 251 -24.59 -11.44 8.73
C PRO A 251 -24.76 -10.98 7.28
N PHE A 252 -25.84 -11.38 6.59
CA PHE A 252 -26.07 -11.03 5.20
C PHE A 252 -27.53 -10.71 4.92
N THR A 253 -27.77 -9.64 4.15
CA THR A 253 -29.11 -9.24 3.71
C THR A 253 -29.04 -8.57 2.35
N VAL A 254 -29.94 -8.97 1.45
CA VAL A 254 -30.23 -8.29 0.18
C VAL A 254 -31.65 -7.77 0.25
N THR A 255 -31.82 -6.46 0.21
CA THR A 255 -33.15 -5.83 0.18
C THR A 255 -33.77 -5.93 -1.21
N ALA A 256 -35.10 -5.97 -1.27
CA ALA A 256 -35.83 -5.95 -2.53
C ALA A 256 -35.46 -4.69 -3.35
N GLY A 257 -35.25 -4.87 -4.65
CA GLY A 257 -34.83 -3.79 -5.55
C GLY A 257 -33.32 -3.55 -5.64
N ALA A 258 -32.48 -4.33 -4.93
CA ALA A 258 -31.05 -4.36 -5.19
C ALA A 258 -30.78 -4.68 -6.68
N ALA A 259 -29.84 -3.95 -7.29
CA ALA A 259 -29.57 -4.05 -8.72
C ALA A 259 -28.91 -5.40 -9.08
N THR A 260 -29.08 -5.83 -10.33
CA THR A 260 -28.33 -6.97 -10.87
C THR A 260 -26.83 -6.73 -10.71
N ASN A 261 -26.11 -7.75 -10.24
CA ASN A 261 -24.67 -7.68 -9.94
C ASN A 261 -24.30 -6.66 -8.86
N SER A 262 -25.20 -6.35 -7.91
CA SER A 262 -24.87 -5.53 -6.73
C SER A 262 -23.61 -6.03 -6.02
N ILE A 263 -23.49 -7.35 -5.85
CA ILE A 263 -22.27 -8.08 -5.52
C ILE A 263 -22.22 -9.30 -6.45
N PHE A 264 -21.11 -9.51 -7.14
CA PHE A 264 -20.91 -10.64 -8.04
C PHE A 264 -19.57 -11.28 -7.76
N VAL A 265 -19.55 -12.61 -7.58
CA VAL A 265 -18.31 -13.38 -7.44
C VAL A 265 -18.13 -14.19 -8.70
N ASP A 266 -17.04 -13.95 -9.43
CA ASP A 266 -16.77 -14.69 -10.67
C ASP A 266 -16.12 -16.06 -10.41
N SER A 267 -16.00 -16.88 -11.46
CA SER A 267 -15.44 -18.23 -11.37
C SER A 267 -13.95 -18.28 -11.04
N THR A 268 -13.27 -17.13 -11.01
CA THR A 268 -11.88 -16.98 -10.56
C THR A 268 -11.76 -16.48 -9.12
N GLY A 269 -12.89 -16.20 -8.46
CA GLY A 269 -12.96 -15.74 -7.07
C GLY A 269 -12.89 -14.22 -6.90
N ARG A 270 -12.96 -13.43 -7.98
CA ARG A 270 -12.93 -11.97 -7.92
C ARG A 270 -14.31 -11.40 -7.58
N VAL A 271 -14.35 -10.32 -6.81
CA VAL A 271 -15.60 -9.67 -6.37
C VAL A 271 -15.84 -8.37 -7.14
N GLY A 272 -16.96 -8.33 -7.87
CA GLY A 272 -17.48 -7.15 -8.54
C GLY A 272 -18.59 -6.47 -7.73
N PHE A 273 -18.48 -5.15 -7.54
CA PHE A 273 -19.56 -4.31 -7.07
C PHE A 273 -20.15 -3.56 -8.26
N ARG A 274 -21.42 -3.86 -8.58
CA ARG A 274 -22.16 -3.35 -9.76
C ARG A 274 -21.54 -3.75 -11.11
N THR A 275 -20.85 -4.88 -11.16
CA THR A 275 -20.27 -5.43 -12.40
C THR A 275 -20.22 -6.96 -12.33
N SER A 276 -20.60 -7.64 -13.41
CA SER A 276 -20.45 -9.11 -13.57
C SER A 276 -19.12 -9.50 -14.22
N THR A 277 -18.28 -8.54 -14.57
CA THR A 277 -16.98 -8.77 -15.21
C THR A 277 -15.88 -8.08 -14.40
N PRO A 278 -15.65 -8.49 -13.14
CA PRO A 278 -14.49 -7.99 -12.38
C PRO A 278 -13.21 -8.36 -13.13
N VAL A 279 -12.24 -7.43 -13.19
CA VAL A 279 -10.93 -7.67 -13.83
C VAL A 279 -9.78 -7.73 -12.81
N LEU A 280 -10.06 -7.30 -11.59
CA LEU A 280 -9.19 -7.35 -10.41
C LEU A 280 -9.96 -8.05 -9.28
N ASP A 281 -9.24 -8.53 -8.26
CA ASP A 281 -9.79 -9.23 -7.09
C ASP A 281 -10.94 -8.46 -6.44
N LEU A 282 -10.85 -7.13 -6.45
CA LEU A 282 -11.92 -6.22 -6.09
C LEU A 282 -12.14 -5.20 -7.21
N HIS A 283 -13.33 -5.19 -7.81
CA HIS A 283 -13.68 -4.23 -8.87
C HIS A 283 -14.96 -3.48 -8.50
N VAL A 284 -14.84 -2.18 -8.21
CA VAL A 284 -15.96 -1.27 -7.97
C VAL A 284 -16.28 -0.49 -9.24
N SER A 285 -17.48 -0.66 -9.78
CA SER A 285 -17.93 0.03 -11.00
C SER A 285 -19.09 0.98 -10.71
N THR A 286 -18.95 2.24 -11.10
CA THR A 286 -20.03 3.24 -11.05
C THR A 286 -19.75 4.33 -12.08
N SER A 287 -20.79 5.05 -12.52
CA SER A 287 -20.68 6.05 -13.60
C SER A 287 -19.93 7.32 -13.20
N ASN A 288 -19.82 7.61 -11.91
CA ASN A 288 -19.11 8.78 -11.42
C ASN A 288 -18.49 8.48 -10.04
N THR A 289 -17.18 8.70 -9.93
CA THR A 289 -16.40 8.62 -8.68
C THR A 289 -16.54 7.29 -7.92
N PRO A 290 -16.12 6.14 -8.50
CA PRO A 290 -15.90 4.93 -7.74
C PRO A 290 -14.99 5.21 -6.53
N ALA A 291 -15.39 4.68 -5.37
CA ALA A 291 -14.73 4.95 -4.11
C ALA A 291 -14.85 3.76 -3.16
N ILE A 292 -13.88 3.66 -2.25
CA ILE A 292 -13.95 2.82 -1.06
C ILE A 292 -14.00 3.76 0.14
N ARG A 293 -14.93 3.50 1.06
CA ARG A 293 -15.09 4.26 2.30
C ARG A 293 -14.50 3.50 3.48
N LEU A 294 -13.73 4.22 4.30
CA LEU A 294 -13.23 3.80 5.59
C LEU A 294 -13.89 4.68 6.65
N GLU A 295 -14.76 4.11 7.48
CA GLU A 295 -15.55 4.84 8.47
C GLU A 295 -15.27 4.31 9.88
N GLN A 296 -14.74 5.19 10.73
CA GLN A 296 -14.74 5.04 12.18
C GLN A 296 -15.94 5.80 12.74
N THR A 297 -16.86 5.08 13.37
CA THR A 297 -17.99 5.68 14.09
C THR A 297 -17.61 5.99 15.54
N ASN A 298 -18.48 6.70 16.26
CA ASN A 298 -18.31 6.97 17.69
C ASN A 298 -18.85 5.86 18.60
N ALA A 299 -19.37 4.76 18.04
CA ALA A 299 -19.96 3.66 18.83
C ALA A 299 -18.94 3.00 19.78
N GLY A 300 -17.65 3.03 19.44
CA GLY A 300 -16.56 2.54 20.29
C GLY A 300 -15.96 3.59 21.24
N GLY A 301 -16.55 4.78 21.36
CA GLY A 301 -16.02 5.86 22.22
C GLY A 301 -14.89 6.69 21.61
N PHE A 302 -14.49 6.42 20.36
CA PHE A 302 -13.51 7.21 19.61
C PHE A 302 -14.19 8.36 18.84
N THR A 303 -13.45 9.44 18.57
CA THR A 303 -13.95 10.49 17.68
C THR A 303 -14.24 9.92 16.29
N ALA A 304 -15.43 10.19 15.75
CA ALA A 304 -15.80 9.69 14.43
C ALA A 304 -14.90 10.29 13.34
N GLN A 305 -14.51 9.46 12.38
CA GLN A 305 -13.65 9.87 11.27
C GLN A 305 -13.96 9.03 10.02
N THR A 306 -14.19 9.70 8.90
CA THR A 306 -14.53 9.05 7.63
C THR A 306 -13.59 9.50 6.53
N TRP A 307 -13.01 8.53 5.84
CA TRP A 307 -12.11 8.72 4.71
C TRP A 307 -12.63 7.99 3.48
N ASP A 308 -12.53 8.62 2.31
CA ASP A 308 -12.75 7.94 1.04
C ASP A 308 -11.45 7.89 0.22
N VAL A 309 -11.16 6.75 -0.40
CA VAL A 309 -10.17 6.61 -1.48
C VAL A 309 -10.94 6.46 -2.78
N ALA A 310 -10.74 7.38 -3.71
CA ALA A 310 -11.60 7.48 -4.89
C ALA A 310 -10.86 7.98 -6.13
N GLY A 311 -11.45 7.72 -7.29
CA GLY A 311 -10.94 8.20 -8.58
C GLY A 311 -12.06 8.52 -9.56
N ASN A 312 -11.85 9.52 -10.40
CA ASN A 312 -12.73 9.89 -11.51
C ASN A 312 -11.92 10.59 -12.62
N GLU A 313 -12.61 11.08 -13.65
CA GLU A 313 -12.01 11.77 -14.80
C GLU A 313 -11.25 13.05 -14.44
N ALA A 314 -11.45 13.59 -13.24
CA ALA A 314 -10.79 14.80 -12.78
C ALA A 314 -9.58 14.52 -11.88
N ASN A 315 -9.54 13.39 -11.15
CA ASN A 315 -8.45 13.04 -10.23
C ASN A 315 -8.59 11.66 -9.57
N PHE A 316 -7.46 11.13 -9.11
CA PHE A 316 -7.36 10.16 -8.00
C PHE A 316 -7.09 10.92 -6.69
N PHE A 317 -7.74 10.55 -5.58
CA PHE A 317 -7.64 11.32 -4.34
C PHE A 317 -7.96 10.53 -3.07
N VAL A 318 -7.46 11.07 -1.94
CA VAL A 318 -7.90 10.72 -0.59
C VAL A 318 -8.73 11.89 -0.05
N ARG A 319 -9.94 11.61 0.45
CA ARG A 319 -10.88 12.61 0.95
C ARG A 319 -11.17 12.43 2.43
N ASP A 320 -10.97 13.50 3.20
CA ASP A 320 -11.43 13.63 4.58
C ASP A 320 -12.89 14.09 4.57
N VAL A 321 -13.82 13.14 4.71
CA VAL A 321 -15.26 13.43 4.65
C VAL A 321 -15.70 14.21 5.88
N THR A 322 -15.24 13.80 7.07
CA THR A 322 -15.58 14.45 8.35
C THR A 322 -15.02 15.87 8.43
N GLY A 323 -13.83 16.11 7.88
CA GLY A 323 -13.21 17.42 7.78
C GLY A 323 -13.77 18.32 6.68
N GLY A 324 -15.01 18.13 6.23
CA GLY A 324 -15.62 18.97 5.20
C GLY A 324 -15.22 18.61 3.77
N SER A 325 -15.00 17.31 3.49
CA SER A 325 -14.63 16.80 2.16
C SER A 325 -13.32 17.37 1.62
N ARG A 326 -12.34 17.63 2.50
CA ARG A 326 -11.00 18.10 2.11
C ARG A 326 -10.27 17.00 1.35
N LEU A 327 -9.42 17.39 0.40
CA LEU A 327 -8.66 16.48 -0.45
C LEU A 327 -7.15 16.64 -0.19
N PRO A 328 -6.64 16.13 0.95
CA PRO A 328 -5.23 16.29 1.33
C PRO A 328 -4.24 15.60 0.37
N PHE A 329 -4.69 14.59 -0.38
CA PHE A 329 -3.91 13.95 -1.43
C PHE A 329 -4.71 13.92 -2.73
N ARG A 330 -4.08 14.35 -3.83
CA ARG A 330 -4.71 14.39 -5.16
C ARG A 330 -3.68 14.25 -6.27
N ILE A 331 -3.92 13.31 -7.18
CA ILE A 331 -3.20 13.18 -8.44
C ILE A 331 -4.18 13.53 -9.57
N ARG A 332 -3.77 14.44 -10.46
CA ARG A 332 -4.56 14.81 -11.64
C ARG A 332 -4.30 13.83 -12.80
N PRO A 333 -5.27 13.61 -13.70
CA PRO A 333 -5.03 12.88 -14.94
C PRO A 333 -3.86 13.48 -15.71
N GLY A 334 -3.00 12.63 -16.26
CA GLY A 334 -1.81 13.06 -17.00
C GLY A 334 -0.59 13.42 -16.15
N ALA A 335 -0.65 13.29 -14.82
CA ALA A 335 0.55 13.40 -13.97
C ALA A 335 1.62 12.39 -14.44
N PRO A 336 2.87 12.81 -14.69
CA PRO A 336 3.94 11.92 -15.13
C PRO A 336 4.27 10.81 -14.13
N THR A 337 4.91 9.75 -14.61
CA THR A 337 5.51 8.71 -13.75
C THR A 337 6.46 9.33 -12.73
N SER A 338 6.44 8.81 -11.50
CA SER A 338 7.29 9.29 -10.40
C SER A 338 7.14 10.79 -10.11
N SER A 339 5.93 11.33 -10.28
CA SER A 339 5.58 12.69 -9.82
C SER A 339 5.87 12.85 -8.32
N ILE A 340 5.57 11.82 -7.52
CA ILE A 340 6.10 11.58 -6.18
C ILE A 340 6.43 10.08 -6.13
N ASP A 341 7.65 9.75 -5.74
CA ASP A 341 8.14 8.37 -5.63
C ASP A 341 8.87 8.21 -4.29
N ILE A 342 8.75 7.04 -3.66
CA ILE A 342 9.48 6.72 -2.43
C ILE A 342 10.27 5.46 -2.71
N ASN A 343 11.61 5.57 -2.74
CA ASN A 343 12.47 4.45 -3.07
C ASN A 343 12.52 3.43 -1.90
N ALA A 344 13.18 2.28 -2.13
CA ALA A 344 13.31 1.22 -1.12
C ALA A 344 14.12 1.64 0.14
N SER A 345 14.88 2.73 0.06
CA SER A 345 15.61 3.32 1.18
C SER A 345 14.78 4.35 1.97
N GLY A 346 13.60 4.71 1.47
CA GLY A 346 12.70 5.71 2.08
C GLY A 346 12.91 7.15 1.58
N ASP A 347 13.76 7.37 0.58
CA ASP A 347 14.00 8.68 0.00
C ASP A 347 12.85 9.09 -0.92
N VAL A 348 12.48 10.38 -0.90
CA VAL A 348 11.38 10.92 -1.70
C VAL A 348 11.91 11.58 -2.98
N GLY A 349 11.52 11.04 -4.13
CA GLY A 349 11.74 11.64 -5.44
C GLY A 349 10.53 12.47 -5.89
N VAL A 350 10.79 13.66 -6.44
CA VAL A 350 9.80 14.45 -7.18
C VAL A 350 10.29 14.56 -8.62
N GLY A 351 9.66 13.80 -9.52
CA GLY A 351 10.06 13.68 -10.92
C GLY A 351 11.10 12.59 -11.20
N THR A 352 11.47 11.76 -10.22
CA THR A 352 12.44 10.66 -10.36
C THR A 352 12.08 9.46 -9.49
N ALA A 353 12.25 8.25 -10.02
CA ALA A 353 12.14 6.98 -9.28
C ALA A 353 13.45 6.56 -8.57
N SER A 354 14.53 7.31 -8.82
CA SER A 354 15.86 7.04 -8.27
C SER A 354 16.39 8.29 -7.56
N PRO A 355 15.72 8.73 -6.48
CA PRO A 355 16.26 9.78 -5.63
C PRO A 355 17.62 9.36 -5.06
N SER A 356 18.58 10.30 -5.04
CA SER A 356 19.93 10.10 -4.50
C SER A 356 20.14 10.82 -3.16
N GLU A 357 19.10 11.50 -2.68
CA GLU A 357 19.04 12.30 -1.46
C GLU A 357 17.66 12.09 -0.83
N LEU A 358 17.53 12.31 0.48
CA LEU A 358 16.26 12.14 1.23
C LEU A 358 15.07 12.84 0.55
N LEU A 359 15.31 13.99 -0.09
CA LEU A 359 14.39 14.66 -0.99
C LEU A 359 15.14 15.06 -2.27
N HIS A 360 14.81 14.43 -3.40
CA HIS A 360 15.39 14.74 -4.70
C HIS A 360 14.32 15.31 -5.65
N VAL A 361 14.39 16.61 -5.91
CA VAL A 361 13.56 17.27 -6.93
C VAL A 361 14.32 17.25 -8.25
N PHE A 362 13.80 16.50 -9.23
CA PHE A 362 14.48 16.24 -10.50
C PHE A 362 13.61 16.61 -11.69
N SER A 363 14.22 17.25 -12.68
CA SER A 363 13.69 17.31 -14.05
C SER A 363 14.79 17.77 -15.00
N SER A 364 14.87 17.12 -16.17
CA SER A 364 15.84 17.43 -17.22
C SER A 364 15.33 18.42 -18.27
N ALA A 365 14.17 19.06 -18.05
CA ALA A 365 13.66 20.06 -18.97
C ALA A 365 14.54 21.32 -18.98
N ASP A 366 14.75 21.94 -20.13
CA ASP A 366 15.44 23.24 -20.27
C ASP A 366 14.53 24.38 -19.77
N ALA A 367 14.43 24.49 -18.45
CA ALA A 367 13.61 25.47 -17.74
C ALA A 367 14.09 25.59 -16.29
N ASN A 368 13.69 26.65 -15.60
CA ASN A 368 13.98 26.81 -14.18
C ASN A 368 13.36 25.69 -13.35
N LYS A 369 14.08 25.24 -12.31
CA LYS A 369 13.65 24.23 -11.34
C LYS A 369 13.71 24.84 -9.95
N PHE A 370 12.57 25.31 -9.47
CA PHE A 370 12.47 25.93 -8.16
C PHE A 370 11.65 25.06 -7.22
N ILE A 371 12.12 24.98 -5.98
CA ILE A 371 11.27 24.64 -4.85
C ILE A 371 10.74 25.96 -4.31
N GLN A 372 9.44 26.17 -4.42
CA GLN A 372 8.80 27.40 -3.95
C GLN A 372 8.21 27.19 -2.55
N ILE A 373 8.59 28.07 -1.63
CA ILE A 373 7.96 28.23 -0.31
C ILE A 373 7.34 29.63 -0.33
N GLU A 374 6.04 29.74 -0.07
CA GLU A 374 5.30 30.99 -0.16
C GLU A 374 4.42 31.18 1.07
N ASP A 375 4.42 32.41 1.59
CA ASP A 375 3.46 32.90 2.58
C ASP A 375 2.86 34.20 2.01
N THR A 376 1.59 34.14 1.62
CA THR A 376 0.87 35.27 1.02
C THR A 376 0.33 36.25 2.06
N SER A 377 0.50 35.95 3.36
CA SER A 377 0.07 36.82 4.44
C SER A 377 0.85 38.14 4.43
N THR A 378 0.14 39.24 4.65
CA THR A 378 0.75 40.55 4.89
C THR A 378 0.93 40.83 6.39
N GLY A 379 0.69 39.83 7.25
CA GLY A 379 0.84 39.96 8.70
C GLY A 379 2.28 40.27 9.13
N THR A 380 2.42 40.87 10.31
CA THR A 380 3.73 41.29 10.86
C THR A 380 4.69 40.15 11.17
N SER A 381 4.19 38.90 11.21
CA SER A 381 4.96 37.67 11.40
C SER A 381 5.13 36.84 10.12
N ALA A 382 4.57 37.28 8.99
CA ALA A 382 4.58 36.53 7.74
C ALA A 382 6.01 36.35 7.22
N LEU A 383 6.38 35.12 6.86
CA LEU A 383 7.66 34.81 6.21
C LEU A 383 7.56 33.45 5.53
N ALA A 384 8.29 33.31 4.43
CA ALA A 384 8.58 32.03 3.79
C ALA A 384 10.07 31.75 3.90
N GLY A 385 10.48 30.50 4.10
CA GLY A 385 11.91 30.22 4.13
C GLY A 385 12.29 28.75 4.25
N PHE A 386 13.52 28.47 3.85
CA PHE A 386 14.20 27.20 4.09
C PHE A 386 15.01 27.28 5.38
N ARG A 387 15.05 26.20 6.15
CA ARG A 387 15.75 26.14 7.45
C ARG A 387 16.42 24.79 7.64
N ALA A 388 17.70 24.83 7.98
CA ALA A 388 18.46 23.69 8.50
C ALA A 388 18.75 23.92 10.00
N LYS A 389 18.75 22.85 10.79
CA LYS A 389 19.03 22.88 12.23
C LYS A 389 20.06 21.80 12.58
N ASN A 390 21.07 22.15 13.39
CA ASN A 390 21.99 21.15 13.93
C ASN A 390 21.55 20.60 15.30
N ASP A 391 22.30 19.63 15.80
CA ASP A 391 22.13 18.97 17.09
C ASP A 391 22.14 19.96 18.29
N ALA A 392 22.95 21.02 18.21
CA ALA A 392 23.05 22.06 19.22
C ALA A 392 22.03 23.20 19.07
N GLY A 393 21.09 23.10 18.12
CA GLY A 393 20.03 24.06 17.91
C GLY A 393 20.39 25.31 17.10
N ALA A 394 21.60 25.38 16.55
CA ALA A 394 21.97 26.41 15.57
C ALA A 394 21.14 26.26 14.30
N LEU A 395 20.69 27.38 13.74
CA LEU A 395 19.87 27.44 12.53
C LEU A 395 20.60 28.19 11.42
N GLY A 396 20.61 27.60 10.22
CA GLY A 396 20.91 28.28 8.96
C GLY A 396 19.62 28.46 8.15
N GLN A 397 19.35 29.67 7.66
CA GLN A 397 18.08 30.02 7.04
C GLN A 397 18.24 30.89 5.80
N LEU A 398 17.38 30.63 4.80
CA LEU A 398 17.09 31.52 3.68
C LEU A 398 15.65 31.98 3.80
N ILE A 399 15.42 33.28 3.97
CA ILE A 399 14.11 33.83 4.36
C ILE A 399 13.68 34.88 3.34
N SER A 400 12.40 34.84 2.96
CA SER A 400 11.67 35.92 2.33
C SER A 400 10.66 36.48 3.32
N HIS A 401 10.79 37.76 3.64
CA HIS A 401 9.97 38.44 4.62
C HIS A 401 8.72 39.05 4.01
N GLY A 402 7.56 38.80 4.63
CA GLY A 402 6.30 39.44 4.26
C GLY A 402 6.39 40.96 4.28
N SER A 403 5.59 41.61 3.43
CA SER A 403 5.64 43.06 3.23
C SER A 403 5.25 43.88 4.46
N GLY A 404 4.36 43.35 5.31
CA GLY A 404 3.92 44.02 6.53
C GLY A 404 4.83 43.82 7.75
N ARG A 405 5.96 43.11 7.62
CA ARG A 405 6.88 42.96 8.76
C ARG A 405 7.58 44.27 9.08
N THR A 406 7.58 44.63 10.35
CA THR A 406 8.20 45.87 10.86
C THR A 406 9.43 45.61 11.74
N THR A 407 9.78 44.34 11.98
CA THR A 407 10.95 43.98 12.78
C THR A 407 12.20 44.61 12.19
N LEU A 408 12.99 45.28 13.02
CA LEU A 408 14.30 45.76 12.64
C LEU A 408 15.34 44.66 12.82
N ARG A 409 16.23 44.53 11.85
CA ARG A 409 17.46 43.74 11.95
C ARG A 409 18.60 44.53 11.34
N TYR A 410 19.71 44.63 12.05
CA TYR A 410 20.86 45.45 11.63
C TYR A 410 20.48 46.92 11.34
N GLY A 411 19.56 47.47 12.13
CA GLY A 411 19.08 48.85 11.98
C GLY A 411 18.13 49.08 10.80
N VAL A 412 17.69 48.03 10.10
CA VAL A 412 16.80 48.15 8.94
C VAL A 412 15.57 47.25 9.06
N SER A 413 14.41 47.70 8.56
CA SER A 413 13.19 46.86 8.57
C SER A 413 13.37 45.66 7.64
N VAL A 414 12.98 44.47 8.10
CA VAL A 414 13.02 43.25 7.28
C VAL A 414 11.85 43.13 6.31
N GLY A 415 10.81 43.97 6.44
CA GLY A 415 9.63 43.91 5.57
C GLY A 415 9.98 43.99 4.09
N ASN A 416 9.44 43.04 3.31
CA ASN A 416 9.69 42.90 1.88
C ASN A 416 11.16 42.72 1.50
N ARG A 417 11.93 41.93 2.27
CA ARG A 417 13.35 41.66 2.02
C ARG A 417 13.69 40.19 2.14
N GLN A 418 14.76 39.81 1.45
CA GLN A 418 15.36 38.49 1.53
C GLN A 418 16.54 38.52 2.51
N GLU A 419 16.78 37.38 3.15
CA GLU A 419 17.80 37.28 4.17
C GLU A 419 18.47 35.91 4.20
N LEU A 420 19.80 35.91 4.25
CA LEU A 420 20.61 34.78 4.70
C LEU A 420 20.90 34.97 6.19
N LEU A 421 20.38 34.08 7.03
CA LEU A 421 20.41 34.24 8.49
C LEU A 421 21.01 33.01 9.17
N ALA A 422 21.93 33.25 10.11
CA ALA A 422 22.33 32.29 11.12
C ALA A 422 21.82 32.72 12.50
N THR A 423 21.32 31.77 13.30
CA THR A 423 20.99 32.01 14.72
C THR A 423 21.54 30.89 15.60
N GLY A 424 22.08 31.26 16.77
CA GLY A 424 22.83 30.33 17.61
C GLY A 424 24.16 29.88 16.97
N GLY A 425 24.82 28.90 17.59
CA GLY A 425 26.08 28.33 17.09
C GLY A 425 27.26 29.33 17.08
N ASN A 426 28.23 29.06 16.21
CA ASN A 426 29.51 29.79 16.13
C ASN A 426 29.55 30.86 15.01
N GLY A 427 28.38 31.29 14.51
CA GLY A 427 28.26 32.31 13.46
C GLY A 427 27.92 31.78 12.07
N LEU A 428 28.17 32.60 11.04
CA LEU A 428 27.90 32.32 9.64
C LEU A 428 29.22 32.31 8.86
N LEU A 429 29.52 31.21 8.18
CA LEU A 429 30.62 31.12 7.22
C LEU A 429 30.05 31.31 5.81
N ILE A 430 30.69 32.17 5.02
CA ILE A 430 30.39 32.38 3.60
C ILE A 430 31.73 32.31 2.87
N GLY A 431 31.87 31.39 1.92
CA GLY A 431 33.11 31.19 1.18
C GLY A 431 33.05 30.02 0.21
N THR A 432 34.17 29.79 -0.44
CA THR A 432 34.45 28.68 -1.37
C THR A 432 35.44 27.72 -0.70
N LEU A 433 35.39 26.43 -1.07
CA LEU A 433 36.36 25.42 -0.60
C LEU A 433 37.57 25.30 -1.53
N GLU A 434 37.41 25.75 -2.78
CA GLU A 434 38.45 25.84 -3.78
C GLU A 434 38.92 27.30 -3.92
N ALA A 435 39.98 27.55 -4.69
CA ALA A 435 40.56 28.88 -4.89
C ALA A 435 39.72 29.76 -5.84
N ASP A 436 38.41 29.78 -5.61
CA ASP A 436 37.39 30.49 -6.37
C ASP A 436 36.95 31.78 -5.67
N ASP A 437 36.46 32.73 -6.47
CA ASP A 437 36.05 34.04 -5.99
C ASP A 437 34.74 34.01 -5.17
N VAL A 438 34.66 34.87 -4.14
CA VAL A 438 33.40 35.20 -3.47
C VAL A 438 32.94 36.57 -3.97
N ILE A 439 31.75 36.65 -4.59
CA ILE A 439 31.26 37.87 -5.27
C ILE A 439 29.88 38.28 -4.76
N ILE A 440 29.71 39.57 -4.47
CA ILE A 440 28.41 40.23 -4.24
C ILE A 440 28.18 41.23 -5.38
N GLY A 441 27.04 41.15 -6.05
CA GLY A 441 26.76 41.93 -7.26
C GLY A 441 25.38 42.59 -7.32
N THR A 442 25.15 43.36 -8.37
CA THR A 442 23.85 43.93 -8.74
C THR A 442 23.69 43.87 -10.25
N ASN A 443 22.67 43.16 -10.74
CA ASN A 443 22.49 42.86 -12.16
C ASN A 443 23.78 42.25 -12.76
N ASN A 444 24.40 42.92 -13.73
CA ASN A 444 25.63 42.51 -14.38
C ASN A 444 26.89 43.18 -13.80
N VAL A 445 26.83 43.76 -12.60
CA VAL A 445 27.93 44.51 -11.96
C VAL A 445 28.40 43.83 -10.68
N ASN A 446 29.69 43.53 -10.59
CA ASN A 446 30.35 43.08 -9.36
C ASN A 446 30.55 44.29 -8.41
N ARG A 447 30.09 44.20 -7.16
CA ARG A 447 30.16 45.27 -6.15
C ARG A 447 31.22 45.04 -5.08
N LEU A 448 31.40 43.79 -4.65
CA LEU A 448 32.41 43.37 -3.68
C LEU A 448 32.89 41.97 -4.07
N GLN A 449 34.19 41.78 -4.16
CA GLN A 449 34.80 40.49 -4.50
C GLN A 449 35.97 40.18 -3.57
N ILE A 450 36.09 38.93 -3.15
CA ILE A 450 37.32 38.35 -2.63
C ILE A 450 37.87 37.43 -3.71
N ASN A 451 39.07 37.72 -4.21
CA ASN A 451 39.69 36.88 -5.22
C ASN A 451 40.19 35.56 -4.61
N GLY A 452 39.80 34.42 -5.18
CA GLY A 452 40.08 33.10 -4.64
C GLY A 452 41.55 32.69 -4.64
N THR A 453 42.35 33.25 -5.57
CA THR A 453 43.79 32.94 -5.68
C THR A 453 44.66 33.84 -4.80
N THR A 454 44.38 35.16 -4.81
CA THR A 454 45.24 36.16 -4.14
C THR A 454 44.71 36.59 -2.77
N GLY A 455 43.44 36.32 -2.46
CA GLY A 455 42.75 36.85 -1.29
C GLY A 455 42.45 38.35 -1.37
N ALA A 456 42.73 39.01 -2.49
CA ALA A 456 42.52 40.44 -2.65
C ALA A 456 41.03 40.79 -2.58
N VAL A 457 40.70 41.79 -1.74
CA VAL A 457 39.34 42.33 -1.64
C VAL A 457 39.21 43.52 -2.57
N THR A 458 38.29 43.44 -3.54
CA THR A 458 37.98 44.51 -4.48
C THR A 458 36.59 45.08 -4.20
N VAL A 459 36.48 46.40 -4.03
CA VAL A 459 35.21 47.12 -3.90
C VAL A 459 35.01 47.97 -5.15
N SER A 460 33.98 47.66 -5.94
CA SER A 460 33.64 48.43 -7.13
C SER A 460 32.80 49.65 -6.74
N GLY A 461 33.48 50.77 -6.51
CA GLY A 461 32.89 52.05 -6.11
C GLY A 461 33.61 52.66 -4.91
N ASN A 462 32.92 53.56 -4.20
CA ASN A 462 33.48 54.20 -3.01
C ASN A 462 33.34 53.29 -1.79
N PHE A 463 34.42 53.16 -1.02
CA PHE A 463 34.40 52.56 0.30
C PHE A 463 34.47 53.64 1.38
N THR A 464 33.34 53.90 2.04
CA THR A 464 33.23 54.86 3.14
C THR A 464 33.54 54.18 4.47
N VAL A 465 34.63 54.62 5.12
CA VAL A 465 35.09 54.07 6.40
C VAL A 465 34.91 55.13 7.49
N THR A 466 34.17 54.80 8.54
CA THR A 466 33.98 55.70 9.71
C THR A 466 35.08 55.57 10.76
N GLY A 467 35.91 54.53 10.65
CA GLY A 467 37.13 54.32 11.44
C GLY A 467 38.40 54.62 10.65
N THR A 468 39.44 53.81 10.85
CA THR A 468 40.74 53.95 10.17
C THR A 468 40.94 52.90 9.07
N LYS A 469 41.63 53.26 7.98
CA LYS A 469 42.04 52.33 6.92
C LYS A 469 43.44 51.82 7.23
N ASN A 470 43.58 50.69 7.91
CA ASN A 470 44.89 50.21 8.37
C ASN A 470 45.42 49.06 7.50
N PHE A 471 46.75 48.99 7.33
CA PHE A 471 47.42 47.72 7.08
C PHE A 471 48.15 47.27 8.35
N GLY A 472 48.20 45.97 8.58
CA GLY A 472 48.91 45.35 9.69
C GLY A 472 49.96 44.37 9.18
N VAL A 473 51.09 44.30 9.87
CA VAL A 473 52.10 43.26 9.65
C VAL A 473 52.51 42.68 11.01
N PRO A 474 52.78 41.36 11.13
CA PRO A 474 53.40 40.81 12.33
C PRO A 474 54.68 41.59 12.68
N ASP A 475 54.93 41.89 13.95
CA ASP A 475 56.17 42.56 14.34
C ASP A 475 57.34 41.57 14.12
N PRO A 476 58.29 41.87 13.21
CA PRO A 476 59.39 40.95 12.92
C PRO A 476 60.27 40.64 14.14
N ALA A 477 60.24 41.51 15.16
CA ALA A 477 61.02 41.36 16.39
C ALA A 477 60.22 40.68 17.53
N ASP A 478 58.90 40.52 17.39
CA ASP A 478 58.04 39.96 18.43
C ASP A 478 56.80 39.32 17.80
N ALA A 479 56.82 37.99 17.63
CA ALA A 479 55.73 37.23 17.01
C ALA A 479 54.40 37.31 17.78
N THR A 480 54.39 37.85 19.02
CA THR A 480 53.17 38.09 19.79
C THR A 480 52.52 39.45 19.51
N LYS A 481 53.19 40.33 18.76
CA LYS A 481 52.72 41.69 18.43
C LYS A 481 52.54 41.87 16.92
N ALA A 482 51.71 42.85 16.56
CA ALA A 482 51.55 43.33 15.19
C ALA A 482 51.70 44.85 15.15
N ILE A 483 52.28 45.35 14.07
CA ILE A 483 52.47 46.77 13.81
C ILE A 483 51.39 47.22 12.82
N TYR A 484 50.64 48.26 13.18
CA TYR A 484 49.58 48.85 12.34
C TYR A 484 49.94 50.28 11.93
N PHE A 485 49.70 50.60 10.66
CA PHE A 485 49.74 51.96 10.13
C PHE A 485 48.43 52.27 9.41
N SER A 486 47.94 53.49 9.59
CA SER A 486 46.81 54.02 8.83
C SER A 486 47.30 54.48 7.46
N ALA A 487 46.65 54.00 6.40
CA ALA A 487 46.97 54.33 5.02
C ALA A 487 46.78 55.83 4.74
N LEU A 488 47.78 56.43 4.11
CA LEU A 488 47.67 57.70 3.41
C LEU A 488 47.07 57.41 2.02
N GLU A 489 46.13 58.22 1.55
CA GLU A 489 45.62 58.09 0.17
C GLU A 489 46.65 58.72 -0.79
N GLY A 490 47.35 57.88 -1.56
CA GLY A 490 48.41 58.29 -2.48
C GLY A 490 48.93 57.12 -3.34
N PRO A 491 49.83 57.38 -4.31
CA PRO A 491 50.30 56.37 -5.27
C PRO A 491 51.31 55.35 -4.71
N GLU A 492 51.54 55.30 -3.40
CA GLU A 492 52.50 54.39 -2.76
C GLU A 492 52.00 53.88 -1.41
N ALA A 493 52.53 52.73 -0.96
CA ALA A 493 52.33 52.24 0.41
C ALA A 493 53.21 53.04 1.39
N GLY A 494 52.82 54.31 1.62
CA GLY A 494 53.58 55.27 2.41
C GLY A 494 53.54 55.00 3.91
N THR A 495 54.70 55.14 4.55
CA THR A 495 54.86 55.28 6.00
C THR A 495 55.25 56.71 6.31
N TYR A 496 54.78 57.28 7.42
CA TYR A 496 55.21 58.61 7.84
C TYR A 496 55.46 58.70 9.34
N TYR A 497 56.42 59.54 9.70
CA TYR A 497 56.67 59.98 11.05
C TYR A 497 56.90 61.49 11.06
N ARG A 498 56.27 62.20 11.98
CA ARG A 498 56.37 63.66 12.09
C ARG A 498 56.54 64.11 13.52
N GLY A 499 57.14 65.27 13.70
CA GLY A 499 57.32 65.89 15.00
C GLY A 499 58.03 67.22 14.89
N THR A 500 58.45 67.74 16.04
CA THR A 500 59.20 69.00 16.17
C THR A 500 60.53 68.70 16.85
N ALA A 501 61.59 69.38 16.44
CA ALA A 501 62.91 69.27 17.04
C ALA A 501 63.62 70.63 17.02
N LYS A 502 64.72 70.75 17.78
CA LYS A 502 65.56 71.94 17.81
C LYS A 502 67.02 71.52 17.71
N THR A 503 67.80 72.20 16.88
CA THR A 503 69.26 71.99 16.85
C THR A 503 69.91 72.52 18.12
N ILE A 504 70.99 71.89 18.57
CA ILE A 504 71.85 72.39 19.66
C ILE A 504 73.28 72.44 19.14
N ASN A 505 73.90 73.61 19.16
CA ASN A 505 75.18 73.87 18.49
C ASN A 505 75.15 73.51 17.00
N GLY A 506 74.01 73.78 16.34
CA GLY A 506 73.83 73.59 14.90
C GLY A 506 73.55 72.15 14.47
N GLU A 507 73.31 71.20 15.38
CA GLU A 507 72.99 69.79 15.03
C GLU A 507 71.92 69.17 15.94
N VAL A 508 71.09 68.28 15.40
CA VAL A 508 70.26 67.36 16.17
C VAL A 508 70.14 66.01 15.48
N THR A 509 70.16 64.93 16.28
CA THR A 509 69.82 63.57 15.82
C THR A 509 68.42 63.21 16.32
N ILE A 510 67.53 62.86 15.40
CA ILE A 510 66.16 62.43 15.71
C ILE A 510 66.07 60.93 15.46
N THR A 511 65.81 60.16 16.52
CA THR A 511 65.64 58.70 16.43
C THR A 511 64.21 58.41 16.03
N MET A 512 64.03 57.60 14.99
CA MET A 512 62.70 57.17 14.56
C MET A 512 62.13 56.15 15.55
N PRO A 513 60.80 56.07 15.71
CA PRO A 513 60.18 54.99 16.47
C PRO A 513 60.64 53.64 15.94
N GLY A 514 60.97 52.70 16.83
CA GLY A 514 61.48 51.39 16.41
C GLY A 514 60.55 50.64 15.44
N ALA A 515 59.22 50.84 15.57
CA ALA A 515 58.25 50.28 14.65
C ALA A 515 58.37 50.86 13.22
N PHE A 516 58.60 52.17 13.09
CA PHE A 516 58.83 52.82 11.80
C PHE A 516 60.10 52.28 11.14
N ALA A 517 61.22 52.23 11.87
CA ALA A 517 62.49 51.73 11.37
C ALA A 517 62.41 50.28 10.85
N ARG A 518 61.62 49.42 11.52
CA ARG A 518 61.49 48.01 11.15
C ARG A 518 60.77 47.81 9.82
N ILE A 519 59.82 48.68 9.46
CA ILE A 519 58.92 48.47 8.33
C ILE A 519 59.10 49.45 7.15
N THR A 520 60.01 50.41 7.26
CA THR A 520 60.27 51.42 6.22
C THR A 520 61.58 51.12 5.48
N GLU A 521 61.56 51.18 4.15
CA GLU A 521 62.75 51.05 3.31
C GLU A 521 63.66 52.27 3.45
N LYS A 522 64.97 52.05 3.33
CA LYS A 522 65.94 53.15 3.31
C LYS A 522 65.84 53.90 1.98
N GLU A 523 65.61 53.15 0.91
CA GLU A 523 65.40 53.59 -0.46
C GLU A 523 64.10 54.40 -0.54
N ARG A 524 64.14 55.53 -1.27
CA ARG A 524 63.00 56.47 -1.42
C ARG A 524 62.48 57.10 -0.13
N MET A 525 63.19 56.99 0.99
CA MET A 525 62.88 57.79 2.18
C MET A 525 63.13 59.28 1.89
N THR A 526 62.23 60.17 2.28
CA THR A 526 62.37 61.62 2.15
C THR A 526 62.13 62.30 3.50
N VAL A 527 62.76 63.46 3.69
CA VAL A 527 62.66 64.24 4.92
C VAL A 527 62.41 65.69 4.51
N GLN A 528 61.31 66.24 4.98
CA GLN A 528 60.98 67.66 4.83
C GLN A 528 61.18 68.34 6.17
N LEU A 529 61.77 69.53 6.14
CA LEU A 529 62.08 70.34 7.32
C LEU A 529 61.45 71.72 7.15
N THR A 530 60.85 72.23 8.22
CA THR A 530 60.20 73.55 8.23
C THR A 530 60.69 74.35 9.44
N PRO A 531 61.54 75.39 9.26
CA PRO A 531 61.95 76.27 10.35
C PRO A 531 60.76 76.93 11.06
N ILE A 532 60.84 77.10 12.37
CA ILE A 532 59.85 77.75 13.24
C ILE A 532 60.46 79.04 13.82
N GLY A 533 59.69 80.13 13.81
CA GLY A 533 60.04 81.40 14.43
C GLY A 533 60.86 82.36 13.57
N ALA A 534 61.90 81.89 12.88
CA ALA A 534 62.74 82.70 11.99
C ALA A 534 63.21 81.90 10.77
N PRO A 535 63.45 82.54 9.61
CA PRO A 535 64.09 81.87 8.49
C PRO A 535 65.51 81.45 8.87
N GLY A 536 65.89 80.23 8.50
CA GLY A 536 67.22 79.72 8.73
C GLY A 536 67.50 78.50 7.86
N GLN A 537 68.77 78.30 7.52
CA GLN A 537 69.16 77.24 6.61
C GLN A 537 69.28 75.91 7.37
N LEU A 538 68.34 75.01 7.13
CA LEU A 538 68.34 73.63 7.63
C LEU A 538 68.66 72.66 6.49
N TYR A 539 69.44 71.63 6.78
CA TYR A 539 69.63 70.52 5.85
C TYR A 539 69.73 69.17 6.57
N VAL A 540 69.32 68.13 5.85
CA VAL A 540 69.39 66.74 6.34
C VAL A 540 70.79 66.21 6.02
N ALA A 541 71.64 66.14 7.05
CA ALA A 541 73.02 65.67 6.91
C ALA A 541 73.10 64.15 6.65
N SER A 542 72.20 63.38 7.25
CA SER A 542 72.04 61.97 6.93
C SER A 542 70.64 61.47 7.28
N ARG A 543 70.22 60.39 6.63
CA ARG A 543 68.92 59.78 6.85
C ARG A 543 69.00 58.25 6.74
N SER A 544 68.28 57.58 7.63
CA SER A 544 68.11 56.13 7.70
C SER A 544 66.77 55.81 8.36
N PRO A 545 66.20 54.60 8.17
CA PRO A 545 64.99 54.20 8.87
C PRO A 545 65.08 54.32 10.40
N GLU A 546 66.28 54.22 10.98
CA GLU A 546 66.50 54.29 12.43
C GLU A 546 66.62 55.73 12.95
N LYS A 547 67.17 56.64 12.14
CA LYS A 547 67.42 58.04 12.56
C LYS A 547 67.65 58.99 11.38
N ILE A 548 67.40 60.26 11.63
CA ILE A 548 67.80 61.38 10.77
C ILE A 548 68.71 62.34 11.54
N VAL A 549 69.66 62.94 10.85
CA VAL A 549 70.54 63.98 11.39
C VAL A 549 70.27 65.28 10.63
N VAL A 550 69.90 66.33 11.37
CA VAL A 550 69.62 67.65 10.82
C VAL A 550 70.66 68.63 11.32
N LYS A 551 71.17 69.48 10.42
CA LYS A 551 72.18 70.49 10.74
C LYS A 551 71.77 71.87 10.23
N THR A 552 72.35 72.91 10.83
CA THR A 552 72.33 74.28 10.33
C THR A 552 73.64 74.63 9.62
N ASP A 553 73.71 75.79 8.98
CA ASP A 553 74.94 76.39 8.44
C ASP A 553 75.93 76.86 9.54
N GLY A 554 75.62 76.61 10.82
CA GLY A 554 76.42 77.02 11.98
C GLY A 554 76.12 78.42 12.50
N SER A 555 75.14 79.14 11.91
CA SER A 555 74.81 80.52 12.27
C SER A 555 73.96 80.68 13.53
N SER A 556 73.09 79.71 13.83
CA SER A 556 72.21 79.71 15.01
C SER A 556 71.51 78.36 15.22
N ASP A 557 70.93 78.16 16.40
CA ASP A 557 70.06 77.02 16.69
C ASP A 557 68.61 77.30 16.29
N ILE A 558 68.03 76.39 15.51
CA ILE A 558 66.72 76.55 14.88
C ILE A 558 65.77 75.47 15.40
N GLU A 559 64.58 75.88 15.81
CA GLU A 559 63.45 74.99 16.06
C GLU A 559 62.73 74.71 14.73
N PHE A 560 62.34 73.47 14.47
CA PHE A 560 61.75 73.09 13.20
C PHE A 560 60.78 71.91 13.33
N ASP A 561 59.76 71.90 12.48
CA ASP A 561 58.94 70.72 12.23
C ASP A 561 59.60 69.83 11.17
N PHE A 562 59.41 68.51 11.31
CA PHE A 562 59.87 67.54 10.33
C PHE A 562 58.75 66.58 9.92
N LEU A 563 58.78 66.17 8.66
CA LEU A 563 58.00 65.06 8.12
C LEU A 563 58.96 64.10 7.43
N VAL A 564 59.08 62.90 7.97
CA VAL A 564 59.79 61.77 7.34
C VAL A 564 58.76 60.90 6.65
N GLN A 565 58.94 60.66 5.35
CA GLN A 565 58.12 59.75 4.56
C GLN A 565 59.02 58.66 3.99
N GLY A 566 58.51 57.45 3.88
CA GLY A 566 59.24 56.36 3.21
C GLY A 566 58.31 55.26 2.73
N VAL A 567 58.81 54.44 1.82
CA VAL A 567 58.06 53.30 1.26
C VAL A 567 58.12 52.13 2.24
N ARG A 568 57.02 51.38 2.37
CA ARG A 568 57.00 50.15 3.18
C ARG A 568 57.94 49.08 2.62
N LYS A 569 58.59 48.33 3.50
CA LYS A 569 59.45 47.19 3.13
C LYS A 569 58.74 46.15 2.28
N GLY A 570 59.38 45.76 1.18
CA GLY A 570 58.84 44.82 0.18
C GLY A 570 57.88 45.42 -0.84
N TYR A 571 57.73 46.76 -0.87
CA TYR A 571 56.82 47.46 -1.81
C TYR A 571 57.54 48.54 -2.64
N LEU A 572 58.87 48.47 -2.79
CA LEU A 572 59.62 49.41 -3.66
C LEU A 572 59.16 49.33 -5.12
N ASP A 573 58.69 48.17 -5.57
CA ASP A 573 58.26 47.91 -6.94
C ASP A 573 56.73 48.00 -7.11
N PHE A 574 56.04 48.74 -6.23
CA PHE A 574 54.59 48.94 -6.36
C PHE A 574 54.26 49.78 -7.60
N GLU A 575 53.48 49.20 -8.52
CA GLU A 575 52.99 49.88 -9.74
C GLU A 575 51.56 50.39 -9.56
N VAL A 576 51.38 51.69 -9.79
CA VAL A 576 50.07 52.38 -9.72
C VAL A 576 49.17 52.00 -10.89
N GLU A 577 49.77 51.90 -12.07
CA GLU A 577 49.09 51.55 -13.32
C GLU A 577 49.49 50.12 -13.70
N ARG A 578 48.49 49.27 -13.95
CA ARG A 578 48.64 47.84 -14.23
C ARG A 578 47.64 47.44 -15.31
N GLU A 579 47.80 46.26 -15.92
CA GLU A 579 46.74 45.71 -16.77
C GLU A 579 45.42 45.63 -15.99
N ASN A 580 44.32 46.07 -16.62
CA ASN A 580 43.03 46.13 -15.97
C ASN A 580 42.44 44.72 -15.81
N THR A 581 42.72 44.11 -14.67
CA THR A 581 42.10 42.86 -14.21
C THR A 581 40.90 43.11 -13.29
N LEU A 582 40.49 44.38 -13.12
CA LEU A 582 39.31 44.70 -12.35
C LEU A 582 38.05 44.30 -13.15
N PRO A 583 36.98 43.90 -12.46
CA PRO A 583 35.69 43.70 -13.12
C PRO A 583 35.30 44.95 -13.89
N LYS A 584 34.95 44.80 -15.18
CA LYS A 584 34.41 45.89 -16.00
C LYS A 584 33.08 46.39 -15.47
#